data_AF-A0A6M3LYB7-F1
#
_entry.id   AF-A0A6M3LYB7-F1
#
_cell.length_a   1.000
_cell.length_b   1.000
_cell.length_c   1.000
_cell.angle_alpha   90.00
_cell.angle_beta   90.00
_cell.angle_gamma   90.00
#
_symmetry.space_group_name_H-M   'P 1'
#
loop_
_entity.id
_entity.type
_entity.pdbx_description
1 polymer ?
#
loop_
_entity_poly.entity_id
_entity_poly.type
_entity_poly.pdbx_seq_one_letter_code
_entity_poly.pdbx_strand_id
1 'polypeptide(L)'
;MTEIKYEMKPVTKKRPKTKYIKSIFDPLIDAFIKSGHTLVEIAVEDKAPGYMVTQLKNRIKKRELDIEVSRGGGFIYLEKKQAES
;
A
#
# COMPACT_ATOMS: atom_id res chain seq x y z
N MET A 1 30.30 -10.89 -0.75
CA MET A 1 29.47 -10.08 0.17
C MET A 1 29.62 -8.62 -0.24
N THR A 2 28.53 -7.90 -0.48
CA THR A 2 28.58 -6.50 -0.95
C THR A 2 28.74 -5.58 0.25
N GLU A 3 29.85 -4.84 0.32
CA GLU A 3 30.09 -3.85 1.38
C GLU A 3 29.12 -2.67 1.24
N ILE A 4 28.31 -2.46 2.27
CA ILE A 4 27.38 -1.32 2.34
C ILE A 4 28.14 -0.13 2.93
N LYS A 5 28.38 0.90 2.11
CA LYS A 5 28.92 2.19 2.56
C LYS A 5 27.79 3.04 3.12
N TYR A 6 27.88 3.41 4.39
CA TYR A 6 26.97 4.35 5.04
C TYR A 6 27.73 5.35 5.90
N GLU A 7 27.20 6.56 6.03
CA GLU A 7 27.78 7.64 6.82
C GLU A 7 26.75 8.12 7.86
N MET A 8 27.13 8.12 9.13
CA MET A 8 26.29 8.60 10.22
C MET A 8 26.81 9.95 10.71
N LYS A 9 26.03 11.01 10.48
CA LYS A 9 26.34 12.36 10.97
C LYS A 9 25.32 12.79 12.03
N PRO A 10 25.77 13.38 13.17
CA PRO A 10 24.86 13.90 14.17
C PRO A 10 24.09 15.09 13.59
N VAL A 11 22.76 15.04 13.67
CA VAL A 11 21.87 16.13 13.24
C VAL A 11 21.21 16.75 14.45
N THR A 12 21.25 18.08 14.54
CA THR A 12 20.68 18.85 15.66
C THR A 12 19.17 19.01 15.57
N LYS A 13 18.58 18.88 14.37
CA LYS A 13 17.14 18.88 14.15
C LYS A 13 16.77 17.81 13.12
N LYS A 14 15.75 17.01 13.42
CA LYS A 14 15.14 16.10 12.45
C LYS A 14 14.64 16.94 11.27
N ARG A 15 14.91 16.51 10.03
CA ARG A 15 14.32 17.15 8.84
C ARG A 15 12.80 17.23 9.04
N PRO A 16 12.17 18.39 8.80
CA PRO A 16 10.73 18.51 8.94
C PRO A 16 10.09 17.43 8.06
N LYS A 17 9.14 16.68 8.63
CA LYS A 17 8.36 15.70 7.85
C LYS A 17 7.70 16.48 6.72
N THR A 18 8.13 16.26 5.48
CA THR A 18 7.51 16.86 4.30
C THR A 18 6.00 16.64 4.40
N LYS A 19 5.22 17.70 4.18
CA LYS A 19 3.75 17.75 4.28
C LYS A 19 3.14 16.42 3.91
N TYR A 20 2.28 15.91 4.79
CA TYR A 20 1.46 14.72 4.64
C TYR A 20 0.89 14.63 3.20
N ILE A 21 1.62 14.03 2.27
CA ILE A 21 1.13 13.76 0.92
C ILE A 21 0.03 12.75 1.17
N LYS A 22 -1.24 13.16 0.93
CA LYS A 22 -2.42 12.31 1.08
C LYS A 22 -2.07 10.98 0.41
N SER A 23 -1.92 9.95 1.24
CA SER A 23 -1.44 8.64 0.84
C SER A 23 -2.32 8.17 -0.30
N ILE A 24 -1.74 7.96 -1.49
CA ILE A 24 -2.47 7.54 -2.71
C ILE A 24 -3.24 6.24 -2.52
N PHE A 25 -2.90 5.48 -1.48
CA PHE A 25 -3.53 4.22 -1.10
C PHE A 25 -4.93 4.42 -0.52
N ASP A 26 -5.17 5.50 0.22
CA ASP A 26 -6.46 5.78 0.83
C ASP A 26 -7.54 6.06 -0.25
N PRO A 27 -7.31 6.96 -1.25
CA PRO A 27 -8.21 7.14 -2.38
C PRO A 27 -8.44 5.87 -3.21
N LEU A 28 -7.42 5.01 -3.32
CA LEU A 28 -7.52 3.74 -4.07
C LEU A 28 -8.50 2.78 -3.40
N ILE A 29 -8.40 2.62 -2.08
CA ILE A 29 -9.32 1.79 -1.29
C ILE A 29 -10.74 2.38 -1.34
N ASP A 30 -10.88 3.69 -1.18
CA ASP A 30 -12.17 4.38 -1.29
C ASP A 30 -12.81 4.18 -2.67
N ALA A 31 -12.03 4.31 -3.75
CA ALA A 31 -12.50 4.04 -5.10
C ALA A 31 -12.95 2.59 -5.29
N PHE A 32 -12.19 1.63 -4.76
CA PHE A 32 -12.57 0.22 -4.76
C PHE A 32 -13.90 -0.02 -4.03
N ILE A 33 -14.06 0.49 -2.82
CA ILE A 33 -15.30 0.38 -2.04
C ILE A 33 -16.48 0.98 -2.82
N LYS A 34 -16.31 2.20 -3.34
CA LYS A 34 -17.34 2.92 -4.09
C LYS A 34 -17.71 2.25 -5.41
N SER A 35 -16.76 1.57 -6.06
CA SER A 35 -17.00 0.85 -7.31
C SER A 35 -17.96 -0.33 -7.15
N GLY A 36 -18.11 -0.85 -5.93
CA GLY A 36 -19.00 -1.99 -5.65
C GLY A 36 -18.45 -3.33 -6.14
N HIS A 37 -17.40 -3.37 -6.96
CA HIS A 37 -16.80 -4.60 -7.48
C HIS A 37 -16.30 -5.53 -6.37
N THR A 38 -16.33 -6.83 -6.65
CA THR A 38 -15.83 -7.88 -5.76
C THR A 38 -14.33 -8.08 -5.89
N LEU A 39 -13.78 -7.95 -7.10
CA LEU A 39 -12.36 -8.12 -7.42
C LEU A 39 -11.91 -7.01 -8.37
N VAL A 40 -10.78 -6.36 -8.06
CA VAL A 40 -10.15 -5.34 -8.92
C VAL A 40 -8.67 -5.62 -9.08
N GLU A 41 -8.21 -5.56 -10.32
CA GLU A 41 -6.80 -5.62 -10.69
C GLU A 41 -6.21 -4.20 -10.79
N ILE A 42 -5.02 -4.01 -10.23
CA ILE A 42 -4.26 -2.78 -10.29
C ILE A 42 -2.94 -3.09 -10.98
N ALA A 43 -2.78 -2.57 -12.20
CA ALA A 43 -1.52 -2.54 -12.91
C ALA A 43 -0.59 -1.49 -12.28
N VAL A 44 0.64 -1.90 -11.97
CA VAL A 44 1.64 -1.03 -11.35
C VAL A 44 2.88 -1.03 -12.23
N GLU A 45 2.97 -0.06 -13.15
CA GLU A 45 4.07 0.00 -14.11
C GLU A 45 5.42 0.40 -13.48
N ASP A 46 5.43 1.20 -12.41
CA ASP A 46 6.66 1.85 -11.93
C ASP A 46 6.97 1.62 -10.43
N LYS A 47 6.09 0.95 -9.69
CA LYS A 47 6.27 0.71 -8.24
C LYS A 47 6.44 -0.77 -7.92
N ALA A 48 7.37 -1.05 -7.00
CA ALA A 48 7.54 -2.39 -6.45
C ALA A 48 6.20 -2.90 -5.86
N PRO A 49 5.59 -3.95 -6.44
CA PRO A 49 4.25 -4.39 -6.05
C PRO A 49 4.21 -4.84 -4.58
N GLY A 50 5.32 -5.35 -4.04
CA GLY A 50 5.43 -5.71 -2.62
C GLY A 50 5.25 -4.54 -1.65
N TYR A 51 5.79 -3.35 -1.98
CA TYR A 51 5.63 -2.16 -1.13
C TYR A 51 4.16 -1.71 -1.11
N MET A 52 3.52 -1.66 -2.28
CA MET A 52 2.11 -1.28 -2.39
C MET A 52 1.18 -2.25 -1.66
N VAL A 53 1.39 -3.58 -1.80
CA VAL A 53 0.63 -4.59 -1.06
C VAL A 53 0.74 -4.35 0.45
N THR A 54 1.94 -4.08 0.95
CA THR A 54 2.17 -3.85 2.38
C THR A 54 1.46 -2.59 2.87
N GLN A 55 1.55 -1.50 2.11
CA GLN A 55 0.86 -0.24 2.44
C GLN A 55 -0.67 -0.42 2.43
N LEU A 56 -1.21 -1.08 1.40
CA LEU A 56 -2.65 -1.36 1.30
C LEU A 56 -3.13 -2.27 2.45
N LYS A 57 -2.42 -3.36 2.75
CA LYS A 57 -2.75 -4.25 3.89
C LYS A 57 -2.76 -3.49 5.21
N ASN A 58 -1.77 -2.63 5.46
CA ASN A 58 -1.72 -1.84 6.69
C ASN A 58 -2.89 -0.86 6.79
N ARG A 59 -3.29 -0.26 5.67
CA ARG A 59 -4.43 0.69 5.61
C ARG A 59 -5.76 -0.02 5.82
N ILE A 60 -5.97 -1.15 5.16
CA ILE A 60 -7.17 -1.99 5.29
C ILE A 60 -7.31 -2.47 6.74
N LYS A 61 -6.24 -3.00 7.34
CA LYS A 61 -6.23 -3.40 8.76
C LYS A 61 -6.56 -2.23 9.70
N LYS A 62 -5.96 -1.06 9.44
CA LYS A 62 -6.21 0.13 10.26
C LYS A 62 -7.66 0.65 10.15
N ARG A 63 -8.31 0.39 9.02
CA ARG A 63 -9.71 0.76 8.76
C ARG A 63 -10.69 -0.37 9.08
N GLU A 64 -10.20 -1.52 9.55
CA GLU A 64 -11.01 -2.72 9.85
C GLU A 64 -11.93 -3.13 8.69
N LEU A 65 -11.41 -3.02 7.46
CA LEU A 65 -12.14 -3.35 6.24
C LEU A 65 -11.98 -4.84 5.90
N ASP A 66 -13.06 -5.46 5.44
CA ASP A 66 -13.09 -6.85 5.01
C ASP A 66 -12.64 -7.00 3.54
N ILE A 67 -11.41 -6.56 3.28
CA ILE A 67 -10.79 -6.57 1.96
C ILE A 67 -9.48 -7.34 2.04
N GLU A 68 -9.26 -8.25 1.11
CA GLU A 68 -8.00 -8.96 0.93
C GLU A 68 -7.14 -8.32 -0.16
N VAL A 69 -5.83 -8.30 0.06
CA VAL A 69 -4.85 -7.79 -0.91
C VAL A 69 -3.90 -8.91 -1.29
N SER A 70 -3.86 -9.20 -2.59
CA SER A 70 -3.02 -10.24 -3.18
C SER A 70 -2.16 -9.66 -4.30
N ARG A 71 -1.11 -10.36 -4.70
CA ARG A 71 -0.26 -10.00 -5.84
C ARG A 71 -0.01 -11.21 -6.72
N GLY A 72 0.05 -11.00 -8.02
CA GLY A 72 0.33 -12.05 -9.01
C GLY A 72 0.78 -11.43 -10.33
N GLY A 73 1.81 -12.01 -10.96
CA GLY A 73 2.22 -11.58 -12.31
C GLY A 73 2.67 -10.12 -12.47
N GLY A 74 3.01 -9.42 -11.39
CA GLY A 74 3.32 -7.97 -11.41
C GLY A 74 2.11 -7.08 -11.09
N PHE A 75 0.92 -7.65 -10.98
CA PHE A 75 -0.33 -6.96 -10.64
C PHE A 75 -0.67 -7.11 -9.16
N ILE A 76 -1.51 -6.20 -8.68
CA ILE A 76 -2.08 -6.22 -7.34
C ILE A 76 -3.58 -6.43 -7.46
N TYR A 77 -4.11 -7.33 -6.65
CA TYR A 77 -5.52 -7.66 -6.60
C TYR A 77 -6.12 -7.18 -5.28
N LEU A 78 -7.24 -6.47 -5.35
CA LEU A 78 -8.10 -6.14 -4.22
C LEU A 78 -9.37 -6.97 -4.34
N GLU A 79 -9.64 -7.78 -3.33
CA GLU A 79 -10.82 -8.64 -3.27
C GLU A 79 -11.63 -8.33 -2.02
N LYS A 80 -12.96 -8.26 -2.13
CA LYS A 80 -13.83 -8.25 -0.95
C LYS A 80 -13.84 -9.65 -0.38
N LYS A 81 -13.54 -9.79 0.91
CA LYS A 81 -13.84 -11.04 1.58
C LYS A 81 -15.35 -11.21 1.55
N GLN A 82 -15.83 -12.20 0.80
CA GLN A 82 -17.19 -12.65 0.96
C GLN A 82 -17.27 -13.27 2.34
N ALA A 83 -18.02 -12.64 3.24
CA ALA A 83 -18.52 -13.34 4.41
C ALA A 83 -19.43 -14.45 3.87
N GLU A 84 -18.87 -15.66 3.71
CA GLU A 84 -19.69 -16.87 3.63
C GLU A 84 -20.61 -16.84 4.86
N SER A 85 -21.90 -16.63 4.59
CA SER A 85 -22.98 -16.58 5.57
C SER A 85 -23.50 -17.99 5.86
#